data_AF-A0A955ACP8-F1
#
_entry.id   AF-A0A955ACP8-F1
#
_cell.length_a   1.000
_cell.length_b   1.000
_cell.length_c   1.000
_cell.angle_alpha   90.00
_cell.angle_beta   90.00
_cell.angle_gamma   90.00
#
_symmetry.space_group_name_H-M   'P 1'
#
loop_
_entity.id
_entity.type
_entity.pdbx_description
1 polymer ?
#
loop_
_entity_poly.entity_id
_entity_poly.type
_entity_poly.pdbx_seq_one_letter_code
_entity_poly.pdbx_strand_id
1 'polypeptide(L)'
;MVSRWIVFLLIAGAGLGIDLWTKQVFFDREYQGHFHDPAIDYWVWEGVLGTQPSLNQGALFGIGQGGGLALAIIAIVAVVGIVVWLFVFKAGKDWWLLVPMSLVMGGILGNLY
;
A
#
# COMPACT_ATOMS: atom_id res chain seq x y z
N MET A 1 10.74 16.29 22.46
CA MET A 1 10.97 15.65 21.14
C MET A 1 9.89 14.62 20.92
N VAL A 2 9.25 14.58 19.74
CA VAL A 2 8.20 13.58 19.44
C VAL A 2 8.84 12.19 19.29
N SER A 3 8.20 11.16 19.82
CA SER A 3 8.68 9.77 19.72
C SER A 3 8.71 9.30 18.26
N ARG A 4 9.82 8.68 17.83
CA ARG A 4 9.95 8.15 16.46
C ARG A 4 8.95 7.03 16.18
N TRP A 5 8.59 6.26 17.20
CA TRP A 5 7.51 5.28 17.12
C TRP A 5 6.17 5.93 16.78
N ILE A 6 5.84 7.05 17.44
CA ILE A 6 4.58 7.75 17.19
C ILE A 6 4.55 8.27 15.76
N VAL A 7 5.64 8.92 15.30
CA VAL A 7 5.67 9.43 13.92
C VAL A 7 5.57 8.29 12.90
N PHE A 8 6.28 7.19 13.13
CA PHE A 8 6.21 6.01 12.28
C PHE A 8 4.79 5.46 12.19
N LEU A 9 4.15 5.23 13.34
CA LEU A 9 2.80 4.68 13.41
C LEU A 9 1.75 5.62 12.81
N LEU A 10 1.88 6.94 13.00
CA LEU A 10 0.97 7.92 12.41
C LEU A 10 1.09 7.96 10.89
N ILE A 11 2.31 7.97 10.35
CA ILE A 11 2.52 8.01 8.89
C ILE A 11 2.09 6.68 8.25
N ALA A 12 2.53 5.55 8.81
CA ALA A 12 2.16 4.23 8.29
C ALA A 12 0.65 3.96 8.42
N GLY A 13 0.06 4.32 9.56
CA GLY A 13 -1.37 4.17 9.82
C GLY A 13 -2.23 5.09 8.95
N ALA A 14 -1.81 6.34 8.73
CA ALA A 14 -2.50 7.24 7.80
C ALA A 14 -2.41 6.72 6.37
N GLY A 15 -1.23 6.26 5.93
CA GLY A 15 -1.05 5.65 4.60
C GLY A 15 -1.93 4.42 4.40
N LEU A 16 -1.93 3.49 5.35
CA LEU A 16 -2.80 2.32 5.35
C LEU A 16 -4.29 2.71 5.34
N GLY A 17 -4.68 3.66 6.18
CA GLY A 17 -6.07 4.12 6.25
C GLY A 17 -6.55 4.73 4.94
N ILE A 18 -5.72 5.56 4.30
CA ILE A 18 -6.03 6.16 2.99
C ILE A 18 -6.08 5.08 1.90
N ASP A 19 -5.16 4.12 1.90
CA ASP A 19 -5.15 3.00 0.94
C ASP A 19 -6.44 2.18 1.03
N LEU A 20 -6.79 1.72 2.23
CA LEU A 20 -8.00 0.91 2.43
C LEU A 20 -9.27 1.71 2.17
N TRP A 21 -9.31 2.97 2.60
CA TRP A 21 -10.47 3.83 2.35
C TRP A 21 -10.68 4.09 0.87
N THR A 22 -9.62 4.39 0.11
CA THR A 22 -9.74 4.59 -1.34
C THR A 22 -10.16 3.31 -2.05
N LYS A 23 -9.56 2.15 -1.70
CA LYS A 23 -10.02 0.84 -2.20
C LYS A 23 -11.50 0.66 -1.91
N GLN A 24 -11.93 0.85 -0.68
CA GLN A 24 -13.33 0.71 -0.32
C GLN A 24 -14.23 1.66 -1.13
N VAL A 25 -13.88 2.94 -1.28
CA VAL A 25 -14.69 3.90 -2.03
C VAL A 25 -14.83 3.50 -3.50
N PHE A 26 -13.76 3.12 -4.17
CA PHE A 26 -13.80 2.75 -5.58
C PHE A 26 -14.41 1.37 -5.78
N PHE A 27 -14.03 0.38 -4.98
CA PHE A 27 -14.64 -0.94 -5.06
C PHE A 27 -16.11 -0.90 -4.65
N ASP A 28 -16.55 -0.25 -3.58
CA ASP A 28 -17.99 -0.20 -3.23
C ASP A 28 -18.84 0.59 -4.24
N ARG A 29 -18.29 1.65 -4.83
CA ARG A 29 -18.97 2.44 -5.89
C ARG A 29 -19.14 1.62 -7.17
N GLU A 30 -18.21 0.71 -7.46
CA GLU A 30 -18.00 0.10 -8.77
C GLU A 30 -18.17 -1.43 -8.78
N TYR A 31 -18.28 -2.08 -7.60
CA TYR A 31 -18.51 -3.53 -7.44
C TYR A 31 -19.84 -4.00 -8.00
N GLN A 32 -20.65 -3.14 -8.61
CA GLN A 32 -21.93 -3.47 -9.24
C GLN A 32 -21.81 -4.34 -10.51
N GLY A 33 -20.71 -5.10 -10.66
CA GLY A 33 -20.59 -6.21 -11.63
C GLY A 33 -19.73 -5.94 -12.85
N HIS A 34 -18.99 -4.83 -12.92
CA HIS A 34 -18.29 -4.39 -14.14
C HIS A 34 -16.77 -4.69 -14.19
N PHE A 35 -16.27 -5.72 -13.50
CA PHE A 35 -14.86 -6.16 -13.64
C PHE A 35 -14.44 -6.61 -15.07
N HIS A 36 -15.38 -6.64 -16.01
CA HIS A 36 -15.17 -7.15 -17.37
C HIS A 36 -15.04 -6.06 -18.44
N ASP A 37 -15.32 -4.79 -18.13
CA ASP A 37 -15.14 -3.72 -19.10
C ASP A 37 -13.83 -2.97 -18.79
N PRO A 38 -12.84 -2.97 -19.70
CA PRO A 38 -11.59 -2.23 -19.51
C PRO A 38 -11.75 -0.71 -19.64
N ALA A 39 -12.97 -0.19 -19.66
CA ALA A 39 -13.26 1.23 -19.76
C ALA A 39 -12.80 2.00 -18.52
N ILE A 40 -12.39 3.26 -18.73
CA ILE A 40 -12.16 4.20 -17.64
C ILE A 40 -13.54 4.63 -17.13
N ASP A 41 -13.81 4.33 -15.87
CA ASP A 41 -15.13 4.55 -15.30
C ASP A 41 -15.34 6.00 -14.86
N TYR A 42 -14.29 6.66 -14.36
CA TYR A 42 -14.35 8.05 -13.96
C TYR A 42 -13.05 8.79 -14.26
N TRP A 43 -13.17 9.95 -14.90
CA TRP A 43 -12.05 10.85 -15.15
C TRP A 43 -11.89 11.86 -14.02
N VAL A 44 -10.72 11.87 -13.39
CA VAL A 44 -10.30 12.96 -12.49
C VAL A 44 -9.75 14.13 -13.32
N TRP A 45 -8.97 13.82 -14.36
CA TRP A 45 -8.53 14.74 -15.39
C TRP A 45 -8.64 14.04 -16.74
N GLU A 46 -9.59 14.51 -17.54
CA GLU A 46 -9.89 13.94 -18.85
C GLU A 46 -8.63 13.81 -19.74
N GLY A 47 -8.40 12.58 -20.21
CA GLY A 47 -7.24 12.22 -21.05
C GLY A 47 -5.92 12.04 -20.30
N VAL A 48 -5.86 12.26 -18.98
CA VAL A 48 -4.62 12.16 -18.19
C VAL A 48 -4.74 11.21 -17.00
N LEU A 49 -5.81 11.30 -16.21
CA LEU A 49 -6.00 10.50 -15.00
C LEU A 49 -7.46 10.07 -14.86
N GLY A 50 -7.68 8.77 -14.89
CA GLY A 50 -8.97 8.15 -14.64
C GLY A 50 -8.86 6.97 -13.68
N THR A 51 -10.00 6.49 -13.22
CA THR A 51 -10.12 5.31 -12.35
C THR A 51 -10.66 4.14 -13.14
N GLN A 52 -10.11 2.98 -12.84
CA GLN A 52 -10.52 1.70 -13.40
C GLN A 52 -10.25 0.65 -12.31
N PRO A 53 -11.27 -0.03 -11.78
CA PRO A 53 -11.08 -1.14 -10.86
C PRO A 53 -10.29 -2.24 -11.56
N SER A 54 -9.26 -2.70 -10.87
CA SER A 54 -8.43 -3.79 -11.36
C SER A 54 -8.01 -4.66 -10.20
N LEU A 55 -8.13 -5.97 -10.38
CA LEU A 55 -7.63 -6.96 -9.44
C LEU A 55 -6.24 -7.41 -9.90
N ASN A 56 -5.22 -7.01 -9.14
CA ASN A 56 -3.86 -7.46 -9.39
C ASN A 56 -3.63 -8.85 -8.75
N GLN A 57 -3.60 -9.90 -9.56
CA GLN A 57 -3.34 -11.27 -9.09
C GLN A 57 -1.85 -11.59 -8.91
N GLY A 58 -0.95 -10.64 -9.22
CA GLY A 58 0.50 -10.77 -9.06
C GLY A 58 1.11 -9.53 -8.41
N ALA A 59 2.42 -9.37 -8.52
CA ALA A 59 3.12 -8.16 -8.12
C ALA A 59 3.12 -7.14 -9.27
N LEU A 60 4.17 -6.33 -9.38
CA LEU A 60 4.33 -5.35 -10.44
C LEU A 60 4.33 -6.03 -11.82
N PHE A 61 3.57 -5.49 -12.78
CA PHE A 61 3.41 -6.00 -14.15
C PHE A 61 2.90 -7.45 -14.25
N GLY A 62 2.23 -7.96 -13.23
CA GLY A 62 1.74 -9.35 -13.22
C GLY A 62 2.85 -10.40 -12.99
N ILE A 63 4.07 -9.98 -12.63
CA ILE A 63 5.11 -10.91 -12.23
C ILE A 63 4.67 -11.64 -10.97
N GLY A 64 4.74 -12.97 -10.97
CA GLY A 64 4.29 -13.79 -9.84
C GLY A 64 2.77 -13.91 -9.72
N GLN A 65 2.04 -13.75 -10.83
CA GLN A 65 0.61 -14.08 -10.90
C GLN A 65 0.32 -15.50 -10.37
N GLY A 66 -0.71 -15.63 -9.54
CA GLY A 66 -1.06 -16.89 -8.86
C GLY A 66 -0.16 -17.22 -7.66
N GLY A 67 0.88 -16.42 -7.42
CA GLY A 67 1.83 -16.57 -6.31
C GLY A 67 1.49 -15.75 -5.06
N GLY A 68 0.21 -15.48 -4.80
CA GLY A 68 -0.22 -14.57 -3.72
C GLY A 68 0.37 -14.92 -2.35
N LEU A 69 0.52 -16.21 -2.02
CA LEU A 69 1.16 -16.65 -0.77
C LEU A 69 2.64 -16.25 -0.69
N ALA A 70 3.40 -16.38 -1.79
CA ALA A 70 4.80 -16.00 -1.82
C ALA A 70 4.97 -14.49 -1.64
N LEU A 71 4.11 -13.69 -2.29
CA LEU A 71 4.09 -12.24 -2.14
C LEU A 71 3.73 -11.82 -0.71
N ALA A 72 2.74 -12.48 -0.09
CA ALA A 72 2.39 -12.24 1.30
C ALA A 72 3.54 -12.55 2.27
N ILE A 73 4.25 -13.67 2.07
CA ILE A 73 5.43 -14.02 2.88
C ILE A 73 6.52 -12.95 2.73
N ILE A 74 6.83 -12.52 1.51
CA ILE A 74 7.83 -11.47 1.26
C ILE A 74 7.41 -10.16 1.94
N ALA A 75 6.13 -9.78 1.85
CA ALA A 75 5.58 -8.61 2.52
C ALA A 75 5.74 -8.68 4.04
N ILE A 76 5.42 -9.82 4.66
CA ILE A 76 5.61 -10.03 6.11
C ILE A 76 7.08 -9.90 6.49
N VAL A 77 8.00 -10.51 5.73
CA VAL A 77 9.44 -10.38 5.96
C VAL A 77 9.88 -8.91 5.86
N ALA A 78 9.37 -8.17 4.89
CA ALA A 78 9.64 -6.74 4.74
C ALA A 78 9.10 -5.92 5.92
N VAL A 79 7.88 -6.18 6.39
CA VAL A 79 7.29 -5.53 7.58
C VAL A 79 8.20 -5.73 8.79
N VAL A 80 8.57 -6.98 9.09
CA VAL A 80 9.45 -7.30 10.21
C VAL A 80 10.82 -6.63 10.02
N GLY A 81 11.38 -6.73 8.82
CA GLY A 81 12.68 -6.15 8.48
C GLY A 81 12.74 -4.64 8.70
N ILE A 82 11.70 -3.90 8.28
CA ILE A 82 11.62 -2.45 8.48
C ILE A 82 11.57 -2.09 9.97
N VAL A 83 10.73 -2.77 10.76
CA VAL A 83 10.62 -2.50 12.21
C VAL A 83 11.93 -2.79 12.92
N VAL A 84 12.54 -3.95 12.63
CA VAL A 84 13.85 -4.32 13.19
C VAL A 84 14.91 -3.30 12.80
N TRP A 85 14.98 -2.90 11.54
CA TRP A 85 16.00 -1.97 11.07
C TRP A 85 15.88 -0.58 11.70
N LEU A 86 14.66 -0.03 11.71
CA LEU A 86 14.43 1.31 12.23
C LEU A 86 14.63 1.40 13.75
N PHE A 87 14.20 0.38 14.49
CA PHE A 87 14.09 0.49 15.95
C PHE A 87 15.08 -0.38 16.73
N VAL A 88 15.41 -1.59 16.24
CA VAL A 88 16.42 -2.45 16.87
C VAL A 88 17.82 -2.00 16.46
N PHE A 89 18.05 -1.82 15.15
CA PHE A 89 19.33 -1.28 14.64
C PHE A 89 19.39 0.26 14.67
N LYS A 90 18.35 0.91 15.20
CA LYS A 90 18.30 2.37 15.48
C LYS A 90 18.48 3.26 14.24
N ALA A 91 18.18 2.75 13.06
CA ALA A 91 18.27 3.52 11.82
C ALA A 91 17.20 4.63 11.74
N GLY A 92 16.09 4.49 12.47
CA GLY A 92 15.01 5.48 12.56
C GLY A 92 15.34 6.78 13.30
N LYS A 93 16.60 6.95 13.75
CA LYS A 93 17.11 8.26 14.20
C LYS A 93 17.19 9.25 13.04
N ASP A 94 17.49 8.76 11.84
CA ASP A 94 17.50 9.56 10.62
C ASP A 94 16.07 9.75 10.11
N TRP A 95 15.66 11.00 9.95
CA TRP A 95 14.35 11.34 9.39
C TRP A 95 14.23 10.96 7.92
N TRP A 96 15.33 11.01 7.16
CA TRP A 96 15.36 10.62 5.75
C TRP A 96 15.16 9.12 5.54
N LEU A 97 15.36 8.32 6.58
CA LEU A 97 15.02 6.91 6.55
C LEU A 97 13.65 6.64 7.18
N LEU A 98 13.36 7.24 8.32
CA LEU A 98 12.12 6.99 9.06
C LEU A 98 10.89 7.32 8.23
N VAL A 99 10.84 8.50 7.61
CA VAL A 99 9.63 8.96 6.89
C VAL A 99 9.34 8.09 5.67
N PRO A 100 10.28 7.85 4.73
CA PRO A 100 10.02 6.97 3.59
C PRO A 100 9.68 5.55 4.01
N MET A 101 10.38 4.98 5.00
CA MET A 101 10.08 3.62 5.46
C MET A 101 8.70 3.51 6.12
N SER A 102 8.20 4.59 6.74
CA SER A 102 6.84 4.63 7.28
C SER A 102 5.79 4.64 6.17
N LEU A 103 6.02 5.39 5.09
CA LEU A 103 5.15 5.39 3.90
C LEU A 103 5.14 4.02 3.22
N VAL A 104 6.32 3.41 3.06
CA VAL A 104 6.48 2.05 2.51
C VAL A 104 5.76 1.03 3.38
N MET A 105 5.88 1.12 4.71
CA MET A 105 5.14 0.25 5.63
C MET A 105 3.62 0.34 5.42
N GLY A 106 3.07 1.56 5.30
CA GLY A 106 1.66 1.75 5.02
C GLY A 106 1.21 1.05 3.73
N GLY A 107 1.98 1.20 2.65
CA GLY A 107 1.70 0.55 1.37
C GLY A 107 1.85 -0.98 1.38
N ILE A 108 2.83 -1.52 2.11
CA ILE A 108 2.98 -2.98 2.27
C ILE A 108 1.77 -3.56 3.01
N LEU A 109 1.37 -2.93 4.12
CA LEU A 109 0.22 -3.39 4.90
C LEU A 109 -1.09 -3.29 4.11
N GLY A 110 -1.27 -2.22 3.33
CA GLY A 110 -2.46 -2.04 2.50
C GLY A 110 -2.60 -3.10 1.40
N ASN A 111 -1.49 -3.60 0.87
CA ASN A 111 -1.50 -4.71 -0.11
C ASN A 111 -1.59 -6.10 0.53
N LEU A 112 -1.31 -6.22 1.83
CA LEU A 112 -1.39 -7.48 2.56
C LEU A 112 -2.81 -7.77 3.10
N TYR A 113 -3.60 -6.72 3.32
CA TYR A 113 -5.03 -6.79 3.71
C TYR A 113 -5.89 -7.30 2.55
#